data_AF-A0A8E2AUM0-F1
#
_entry.id   AF-A0A8E2AUM0-F1
#
_cell.length_a   1.000
_cell.length_b   1.000
_cell.length_c   1.000
_cell.angle_alpha   90.00
_cell.angle_beta   90.00
_cell.angle_gamma   90.00
#
_symmetry.space_group_name_H-M   'P 1'
#
loop_
_entity.id
_entity.type
_entity.pdbx_description
1 polymer ?
#
loop_
_entity_poly.entity_id
_entity_poly.type
_entity_poly.pdbx_seq_one_letter_code
_entity_poly.pdbx_strand_id
1 'polypeptide(L)'
;MSFISDTWNRIHIPFTNRLGGSSNVRQVVLGVVLGFSLLLTSTAVVQSYGQRRRKRDIAPSFEPRPIELRTDEIVDGVAGLIGNTPLVRIKSLSDALGVEVLGKAEFLNPGGSVKDRVALRMIEDAERQGLLHPYTGSRIFEGTVGSTGISIATIARARGYEVTIIMPDDVAEEKVKALLALGADIERVRPASIVDKKQFVNMARDRARQFGTEDELNSSPAEQRKHLLPTSSSSVVVTTTAAEALGVDQALLNNQEEEEFRTKPRGFFADQFENRSNHDAHFDGTGPEIWRQTSGRVDAFISGAGTGGTIAGIGRFLKTENEDILVVLSDPEGSGLYNKVKYGVMFDRKEAEGTKRRHQVDTVVEGIGINRLTHNLELALPIIDDAFRITDAEAVSMSRYLVHNDGLFLGSSSACNLVACVKLAKKMGWKDGQRIVTILCDHGSRHYSKFWNDEYLHRAGIPIDIKIVEDLLNAPSATE
;
A
#
# COMPACT_ATOMS: atom_id res chain seq x y z
N MET A 1 -1.85 18.71 51.62
CA MET A 1 -0.92 19.84 51.38
C MET A 1 -1.55 20.75 50.36
N SER A 2 -1.41 22.05 50.58
CA SER A 2 -2.20 23.17 50.07
C SER A 2 -2.30 23.33 48.56
N PHE A 3 -3.25 24.21 48.18
CA PHE A 3 -3.55 24.78 46.85
C PHE A 3 -4.64 24.05 46.06
N ILE A 4 -5.89 24.50 46.24
CA ILE A 4 -6.56 25.43 45.32
C ILE A 4 -7.86 25.84 46.03
N SER A 5 -7.75 26.90 46.83
CA SER A 5 -8.84 27.82 47.13
C SER A 5 -8.89 28.86 46.01
N ASP A 6 -10.05 29.47 45.81
CA ASP A 6 -10.35 30.54 44.85
C ASP A 6 -10.64 30.09 43.42
N THR A 7 -11.94 29.83 43.16
CA THR A 7 -12.67 30.35 41.97
C THR A 7 -14.10 29.77 41.88
N TRP A 8 -14.88 29.77 42.96
CA TRP A 8 -16.33 29.47 42.85
C TRP A 8 -17.23 30.40 43.68
N ASN A 9 -16.75 31.61 43.97
CA ASN A 9 -17.60 32.72 44.40
C ASN A 9 -18.02 33.54 43.17
N ARG A 10 -19.02 33.06 42.43
CA ARG A 10 -19.93 33.85 41.58
C ARG A 10 -20.84 32.90 40.79
N ILE A 11 -21.96 32.53 41.40
CA ILE A 11 -23.29 32.46 40.77
C ILE A 11 -24.27 32.52 41.94
N HIS A 12 -24.87 33.70 42.13
CA HIS A 12 -25.99 33.92 43.03
C HIS A 12 -27.23 33.27 42.42
N ILE A 13 -27.72 32.19 43.03
CA ILE A 13 -29.10 31.73 42.84
C ILE A 13 -29.87 32.17 44.09
N PRO A 14 -30.83 33.11 43.99
CA PRO A 14 -31.65 33.50 45.12
C PRO A 14 -32.80 32.50 45.24
N PHE A 15 -32.64 31.46 46.06
CA PHE A 15 -33.81 30.74 46.56
C PHE A 15 -34.03 31.11 48.03
N THR A 16 -35.11 31.86 48.18
CA THR A 16 -35.68 32.41 49.39
C THR A 16 -35.85 31.34 50.48
N ASN A 17 -35.25 31.62 51.63
CA ASN A 17 -35.62 31.01 52.90
C ASN A 17 -37.07 31.38 53.22
N ARG A 18 -38.02 30.48 52.91
CA ARG A 18 -39.32 30.40 53.58
C ARG A 18 -39.91 28.99 53.47
N LEU A 19 -39.26 28.01 54.10
CA LEU A 19 -39.93 26.80 54.57
C LEU A 19 -39.31 26.41 55.92
N GLY A 20 -39.99 26.78 57.01
CA GLY A 20 -39.82 26.11 58.29
C GLY A 20 -40.33 24.69 58.14
N GLY A 21 -39.42 23.75 57.90
CA GLY A 21 -39.72 22.33 57.74
C GLY A 21 -38.62 21.52 58.40
N SER A 22 -39.01 20.62 59.30
CA SER A 22 -38.16 19.71 60.08
C SER A 22 -37.05 19.05 59.24
N SER A 23 -35.94 18.68 59.90
CA SER A 23 -34.79 17.95 59.33
C SER A 23 -35.19 16.77 58.41
N ASN A 24 -36.38 16.22 58.64
CA ASN A 24 -36.96 15.11 57.90
C ASN A 24 -37.27 15.48 56.44
N VAL A 25 -37.72 16.70 56.13
CA VAL A 25 -38.05 17.10 54.74
C VAL A 25 -36.78 17.18 53.89
N ARG A 26 -35.68 17.70 54.45
CA ARG A 26 -34.38 17.72 53.76
C ARG A 26 -33.85 16.31 53.51
N GLN A 27 -33.98 15.40 54.47
CA GLN A 27 -33.57 14.01 54.32
C GLN A 27 -34.41 13.27 53.26
N VAL A 28 -35.71 13.52 53.19
CA VAL A 28 -36.60 12.96 52.16
C VAL A 28 -36.21 13.45 50.77
N VAL A 29 -36.00 14.76 50.59
CA VAL A 29 -35.58 15.32 49.29
C VAL A 29 -34.20 14.77 48.88
N LEU A 30 -33.24 14.67 49.81
CA LEU A 30 -31.93 14.10 49.52
C LEU A 30 -32.03 12.62 49.11
N GLY A 31 -32.89 11.84 49.79
CA GLY A 31 -33.16 10.44 49.47
C GLY A 31 -33.81 10.26 48.10
N VAL A 32 -34.73 11.14 47.71
CA VAL A 32 -35.35 11.13 46.37
C VAL A 32 -34.31 11.44 45.28
N VAL A 33 -33.45 12.45 45.49
CA VAL A 33 -32.40 12.81 44.51
C VAL A 33 -31.36 11.71 44.36
N LEU A 34 -30.94 11.08 45.47
CA LEU A 34 -30.04 9.93 45.44
C LEU A 34 -30.69 8.73 44.75
N GLY A 35 -31.97 8.46 45.02
CA GLY A 35 -32.73 7.39 44.38
C GLY A 35 -32.84 7.57 42.86
N PHE A 36 -33.14 8.78 42.38
CA PHE A 36 -33.16 9.10 40.95
C PHE A 36 -31.78 9.01 40.30
N SER A 37 -30.73 9.45 40.99
CA SER A 37 -29.35 9.39 40.49
C SER A 37 -28.86 7.94 40.37
N LEU A 38 -29.18 7.09 41.36
CA LEU A 38 -28.92 5.65 41.33
C LEU A 38 -29.72 4.95 40.23
N LEU A 39 -30.99 5.32 40.03
CA LEU A 39 -31.78 4.79 38.93
C LEU A 39 -31.13 5.13 37.59
N LEU A 40 -30.86 6.41 37.31
CA LEU A 40 -30.29 6.85 36.03
C LEU A 40 -28.92 6.22 35.74
N THR A 41 -28.06 6.13 36.75
CA THR A 41 -26.76 5.45 36.60
C THR A 41 -26.92 3.95 36.38
N SER A 42 -27.84 3.29 37.08
CA SER A 42 -28.12 1.86 36.87
C SER A 42 -28.68 1.60 35.47
N THR A 43 -29.60 2.42 34.97
CA THR A 43 -30.17 2.27 33.64
C THR A 43 -29.12 2.51 32.56
N ALA A 44 -28.26 3.53 32.73
CA ALA A 44 -27.15 3.81 31.81
C ALA A 44 -26.11 2.68 31.79
N VAL A 45 -25.78 2.09 32.95
CA VAL A 45 -24.89 0.93 33.04
C VAL A 45 -25.53 -0.29 32.38
N VAL A 46 -26.81 -0.56 32.64
CA VAL A 46 -27.54 -1.68 32.01
C VAL A 46 -27.68 -1.49 30.50
N GLN A 47 -27.94 -0.28 30.01
CA GLN A 47 -27.95 0.03 28.58
C GLN A 47 -26.56 -0.15 27.96
N SER A 48 -25.51 0.33 28.63
CA SER A 48 -24.13 0.18 28.16
C SER A 48 -23.72 -1.30 28.12
N TYR A 49 -24.11 -2.07 29.14
CA TYR A 49 -23.85 -3.51 29.21
C TYR A 49 -24.66 -4.27 28.15
N GLY A 50 -25.93 -3.90 27.94
CA GLY A 50 -26.80 -4.45 26.91
C GLY A 50 -26.34 -4.12 25.49
N GLN A 51 -25.84 -2.91 25.23
CA GLN A 51 -25.23 -2.53 23.96
C GLN A 51 -23.91 -3.26 23.71
N ARG A 52 -23.07 -3.44 24.73
CA ARG A 52 -21.85 -4.27 24.64
C ARG A 52 -22.18 -5.74 24.36
N ARG A 53 -23.22 -6.28 25.00
CA ARG A 53 -23.71 -7.64 24.74
C ARG A 53 -24.28 -7.78 23.33
N ARG A 54 -25.15 -6.85 22.89
CA ARG A 54 -25.65 -6.82 21.51
C ARG A 54 -24.54 -6.71 20.47
N LYS A 55 -23.50 -5.88 20.70
CA LYS A 55 -22.32 -5.85 19.81
C LYS A 55 -21.59 -7.20 19.77
N ARG A 56 -21.54 -7.93 20.88
CA ARG A 56 -20.99 -9.29 20.97
C ARG A 56 -21.86 -10.34 20.27
N ASP A 57 -23.18 -10.17 20.30
CA ASP A 57 -24.16 -11.11 19.73
C ASP A 57 -24.43 -10.86 18.24
N ILE A 58 -24.14 -9.64 17.73
CA ILE A 58 -24.25 -9.26 16.30
C ILE A 58 -22.95 -9.58 15.53
N ALA A 59 -21.82 -9.74 16.23
CA ALA A 59 -20.61 -10.23 15.57
C ALA A 59 -20.87 -11.66 15.09
N PRO A 60 -20.83 -11.96 13.78
CA PRO A 60 -20.93 -13.34 13.33
C PRO A 60 -19.86 -14.15 14.07
N SER A 61 -20.25 -15.31 14.62
CA SER A 61 -19.32 -16.20 15.31
C SER A 61 -18.22 -16.61 14.33
N PHE A 62 -17.11 -15.87 14.36
CA PHE A 62 -15.97 -16.15 13.50
C PHE A 62 -15.26 -17.35 14.11
N GLU A 63 -15.67 -18.55 13.69
CA GLU A 63 -14.97 -19.76 14.08
C GLU A 63 -13.52 -19.64 13.59
N PRO A 64 -12.51 -19.75 14.48
CA PRO A 64 -11.12 -19.70 14.08
C PRO A 64 -10.87 -20.84 13.10
N ARG A 65 -10.75 -20.53 11.81
CA ARG A 65 -10.22 -21.46 10.84
C ARG A 65 -8.71 -21.42 10.94
N PRO A 66 -8.02 -22.58 11.08
CA PRO A 66 -6.58 -22.59 10.97
C PRO A 66 -6.18 -21.97 9.64
N ILE A 67 -5.07 -21.24 9.60
CA ILE A 67 -4.48 -20.80 8.34
C ILE A 67 -4.19 -22.10 7.57
N GLU A 68 -4.96 -22.36 6.51
CA GLU A 68 -4.68 -23.41 5.55
C GLU A 68 -3.41 -23.00 4.81
N LEU A 69 -2.27 -23.28 5.44
CA LEU A 69 -0.99 -23.34 4.78
C LEU A 69 -1.10 -24.45 3.73
N ARG A 70 -0.30 -24.37 2.67
CA ARG A 70 -0.11 -25.48 1.73
C ARG A 70 0.55 -26.64 2.51
N THR A 71 -0.24 -27.40 3.26
CA THR A 71 0.25 -28.39 4.24
C THR A 71 1.01 -29.53 3.57
N ASP A 72 0.84 -29.67 2.25
CA ASP A 72 1.31 -30.80 1.48
C ASP A 72 2.38 -30.39 0.44
N GLU A 73 2.75 -29.11 0.38
CA GLU A 73 3.61 -28.57 -0.68
C GLU A 73 4.91 -27.99 -0.11
N ILE A 74 6.02 -28.68 -0.38
CA ILE A 74 7.35 -28.09 -0.26
C ILE A 74 7.52 -27.16 -1.46
N VAL A 75 7.51 -25.86 -1.21
CA VAL A 75 7.64 -24.84 -2.25
C VAL A 75 9.10 -24.64 -2.66
N ASP A 76 9.32 -24.26 -3.93
CA ASP A 76 10.66 -24.03 -4.47
C ASP A 76 11.21 -22.65 -4.09
N GLY A 77 12.13 -22.65 -3.11
CA GLY A 77 12.84 -21.47 -2.66
C GLY A 77 11.95 -20.33 -2.15
N VAL A 78 12.51 -19.13 -2.10
CA VAL A 78 11.78 -17.94 -1.63
C VAL A 78 10.66 -17.51 -2.58
N ALA A 79 10.82 -17.77 -3.88
CA ALA A 79 9.83 -17.42 -4.90
C ALA A 79 8.51 -18.19 -4.69
N GLY A 80 8.59 -19.47 -4.31
CA GLY A 80 7.41 -20.29 -4.01
C GLY A 80 6.62 -19.84 -2.77
N LEU A 81 7.20 -19.00 -1.91
CA LEU A 81 6.51 -18.39 -0.76
C LEU A 81 5.67 -17.16 -1.13
N ILE A 82 5.79 -16.65 -2.36
CA ILE A 82 5.10 -15.43 -2.79
C ILE A 82 3.64 -15.75 -3.13
N GLY A 83 2.73 -14.97 -2.57
CA GLY A 83 1.30 -15.08 -2.76
C GLY A 83 0.60 -16.02 -1.78
N ASN A 84 -0.66 -16.37 -2.08
CA ASN A 84 -1.55 -17.12 -1.18
C ASN A 84 -1.60 -16.55 0.25
N THR A 85 -1.49 -15.23 0.36
CA THR A 85 -1.52 -14.52 1.64
C THR A 85 -2.89 -14.65 2.29
N PRO A 86 -2.99 -14.65 3.63
CA PRO A 86 -4.28 -14.76 4.30
C PRO A 86 -5.12 -13.50 4.12
N LEU A 87 -6.43 -13.68 4.22
CA LEU A 87 -7.41 -12.59 4.27
C LEU A 87 -7.81 -12.37 5.73
N VAL A 88 -7.59 -11.16 6.24
CA VAL A 88 -7.75 -10.82 7.66
C VAL A 88 -8.95 -9.90 7.83
N ARG A 89 -9.89 -10.28 8.70
CA ARG A 89 -10.98 -9.38 9.09
C ARG A 89 -10.49 -8.29 10.02
N ILE A 90 -10.74 -7.03 9.67
CA ILE A 90 -10.41 -5.87 10.50
C ILE A 90 -11.53 -5.68 11.51
N LYS A 91 -11.33 -6.16 12.75
CA LYS A 91 -12.40 -6.31 13.73
C LYS A 91 -12.99 -4.97 14.12
N SER A 92 -12.14 -4.03 14.52
CA SER A 92 -12.56 -2.70 14.97
C SER A 92 -13.47 -1.99 13.96
N LEU A 93 -13.07 -1.94 12.69
CA LEU A 93 -13.79 -1.24 11.63
C LEU A 93 -15.07 -1.98 11.25
N SER A 94 -14.99 -3.29 11.08
CA SER A 94 -16.14 -4.08 10.67
C SER A 94 -17.26 -4.02 11.73
N ASP A 95 -16.90 -4.15 13.01
CA ASP A 95 -17.85 -4.14 14.13
C ASP A 95 -18.43 -2.74 14.37
N ALA A 96 -17.69 -1.67 14.04
CA ALA A 96 -18.17 -0.30 14.11
C ALA A 96 -19.12 0.05 12.96
N LEU A 97 -18.92 -0.53 11.77
CA LEU A 97 -19.69 -0.23 10.57
C LEU A 97 -20.88 -1.16 10.33
N GLY A 98 -20.87 -2.37 10.89
CA GLY A 98 -21.85 -3.41 10.56
C GLY A 98 -21.60 -4.13 9.23
N VAL A 99 -20.47 -3.85 8.57
CA VAL A 99 -20.04 -4.50 7.32
C VAL A 99 -18.80 -5.34 7.57
N GLU A 100 -18.46 -6.26 6.66
CA GLU A 100 -17.24 -7.05 6.77
C GLU A 100 -16.09 -6.38 6.00
N VAL A 101 -15.18 -5.72 6.72
CA VAL A 101 -13.95 -5.13 6.15
C VAL A 101 -12.82 -6.15 6.27
N LEU A 102 -12.30 -6.58 5.13
CA LEU A 102 -11.23 -7.57 5.03
C LEU A 102 -9.97 -6.96 4.39
N GLY A 103 -8.81 -7.28 4.96
CA GLY A 103 -7.50 -6.90 4.45
C GLY A 103 -6.71 -8.12 4.00
N LYS A 104 -6.30 -8.15 2.73
CA LYS A 104 -5.38 -9.15 2.17
C LYS A 104 -3.97 -8.85 2.68
N ALA A 105 -3.39 -9.77 3.46
CA ALA A 105 -2.17 -9.54 4.24
C ALA A 105 -0.87 -9.65 3.39
N GLU A 106 -0.71 -8.75 2.42
CA GLU A 106 0.44 -8.75 1.50
C GLU A 106 1.78 -8.42 2.17
N PHE A 107 1.76 -7.85 3.38
CA PHE A 107 2.96 -7.69 4.21
C PHE A 107 3.58 -9.03 4.66
N LEU A 108 2.89 -10.16 4.48
CA LEU A 108 3.39 -11.51 4.82
C LEU A 108 4.14 -12.21 3.68
N ASN A 109 4.20 -11.61 2.49
CA ASN A 109 5.13 -12.09 1.46
C ASN A 109 6.59 -11.98 1.97
N PRO A 110 7.54 -12.80 1.47
CA PRO A 110 8.90 -12.89 2.03
C PRO A 110 9.73 -11.59 1.95
N GLY A 111 9.60 -10.83 0.87
CA GLY A 111 10.13 -9.48 0.70
C GLY A 111 9.32 -8.41 1.46
N GLY A 112 8.21 -8.81 2.10
CA GLY A 112 7.44 -8.05 3.08
C GLY A 112 6.51 -7.01 2.49
N SER A 113 6.09 -7.18 1.22
CA SER A 113 5.08 -6.32 0.60
C SER A 113 4.36 -6.95 -0.58
N VAL A 114 3.29 -6.28 -1.03
CA VAL A 114 2.56 -6.59 -2.27
C VAL A 114 3.43 -6.61 -3.54
N LYS A 115 4.58 -5.93 -3.52
CA LYS A 115 5.46 -5.83 -4.70
C LYS A 115 6.22 -7.12 -5.02
N ASP A 116 6.23 -8.09 -4.11
CA ASP A 116 6.84 -9.41 -4.33
C ASP A 116 6.20 -10.13 -5.51
N ARG A 117 4.86 -10.04 -5.64
CA ARG A 117 4.12 -10.62 -6.77
C ARG A 117 4.54 -10.02 -8.10
N VAL A 118 4.65 -8.69 -8.13
CA VAL A 118 5.01 -7.92 -9.33
C VAL A 118 6.45 -8.22 -9.73
N ALA A 119 7.38 -8.21 -8.78
CA ALA A 119 8.78 -8.52 -9.02
C ALA A 119 8.95 -9.97 -9.52
N LEU A 120 8.27 -10.95 -8.93
CA LEU A 120 8.31 -12.33 -9.38
C LEU A 120 7.81 -12.45 -10.83
N ARG A 121 6.63 -11.90 -11.11
CA ARG A 121 6.01 -12.00 -12.44
C ARG A 121 6.85 -11.31 -13.52
N MET A 122 7.41 -10.14 -13.24
CA MET A 122 8.30 -9.45 -14.19
C MET A 122 9.56 -10.27 -14.53
N ILE A 123 10.17 -10.91 -13.53
CA ILE A 123 11.36 -11.75 -13.73
C ILE A 123 11.00 -13.02 -14.49
N GLU A 124 9.91 -13.70 -14.13
CA GLU A 124 9.45 -14.92 -14.81
C GLU A 124 9.04 -14.67 -16.25
N ASP A 125 8.35 -13.56 -16.53
CA ASP A 125 7.98 -13.21 -17.89
C ASP A 125 9.22 -12.84 -18.72
N ALA A 126 10.20 -12.15 -18.13
CA ALA A 126 11.47 -11.86 -18.79
C ALA A 126 12.29 -13.12 -19.08
N GLU A 127 12.34 -14.08 -18.16
CA GLU A 127 12.96 -15.40 -18.38
C GLU A 127 12.25 -16.17 -19.50
N ARG A 128 10.91 -16.22 -19.48
CA ARG A 128 10.10 -16.91 -20.49
C ARG A 128 10.29 -16.33 -21.89
N GLN A 129 10.48 -15.01 -21.97
CA GLN A 129 10.75 -14.29 -23.21
C GLN A 129 12.22 -14.37 -23.64
N GLY A 130 13.11 -15.01 -22.87
CA GLY A 130 14.54 -15.08 -23.16
C GLY A 130 15.29 -13.75 -22.94
N LEU A 131 14.69 -12.80 -22.24
CA LEU A 131 15.30 -11.51 -21.90
C LEU A 131 16.29 -11.64 -20.72
N LEU A 132 16.06 -12.62 -19.85
CA LEU A 132 16.90 -12.96 -18.72
C LEU A 132 17.22 -14.45 -18.71
N HIS A 133 18.46 -14.77 -18.34
CA HIS A 133 18.92 -16.14 -18.11
C HIS A 133 19.63 -16.22 -16.75
N PRO A 134 19.20 -17.13 -15.85
CA PRO A 134 19.82 -17.28 -14.54
C PRO A 134 21.33 -17.51 -14.62
N TYR A 135 22.08 -16.96 -13.64
CA TYR A 135 23.51 -17.21 -13.47
C TYR A 135 24.42 -16.79 -14.64
N THR A 136 23.96 -15.94 -15.56
CA THR A 136 24.80 -15.40 -16.64
C THR A 136 25.52 -14.11 -16.28
N GLY A 137 25.40 -13.64 -15.04
CA GLY A 137 25.84 -12.30 -14.65
C GLY A 137 24.88 -11.19 -15.13
N SER A 138 23.67 -11.55 -15.58
CA SER A 138 22.64 -10.57 -15.93
C SER A 138 22.23 -9.72 -14.73
N ARG A 139 21.89 -8.47 -15.02
CA ARG A 139 21.61 -7.43 -14.04
C ARG A 139 20.27 -6.77 -14.29
N ILE A 140 19.45 -6.70 -13.24
CA ILE A 140 18.14 -6.06 -13.25
C ILE A 140 18.28 -4.63 -12.72
N PHE A 141 17.76 -3.68 -13.48
CA PHE A 141 17.73 -2.27 -13.15
C PHE A 141 16.29 -1.84 -12.85
N GLU A 142 16.10 -1.06 -11.79
CA GLU A 142 14.80 -0.47 -11.46
C GLU A 142 14.98 0.91 -10.84
N GLY A 143 14.11 1.83 -11.24
CA GLY A 143 13.99 3.15 -10.66
C GLY A 143 12.93 3.13 -9.57
N THR A 144 13.34 3.06 -8.31
CA THR A 144 12.38 2.93 -7.20
C THR A 144 12.91 3.44 -5.87
N VAL A 145 12.00 3.94 -5.05
CA VAL A 145 12.25 4.53 -3.72
C VAL A 145 11.84 3.59 -2.57
N GLY A 146 11.48 2.33 -2.86
CA GLY A 146 10.81 1.50 -1.86
C GLY A 146 10.66 0.03 -2.19
N SER A 147 9.47 -0.51 -1.92
CA SER A 147 9.24 -1.95 -1.76
C SER A 147 9.55 -2.76 -3.01
N THR A 148 9.32 -2.21 -4.21
CA THR A 148 9.65 -2.90 -5.48
C THR A 148 11.13 -3.25 -5.58
N GLY A 149 12.02 -2.37 -5.13
CA GLY A 149 13.46 -2.65 -5.18
C GLY A 149 13.85 -3.77 -4.23
N ILE A 150 13.25 -3.81 -3.04
CA ILE A 150 13.46 -4.86 -2.04
C ILE A 150 12.94 -6.20 -2.55
N SER A 151 11.75 -6.21 -3.16
CA SER A 151 11.16 -7.39 -3.78
C SER A 151 12.02 -7.93 -4.94
N ILE A 152 12.46 -7.05 -5.86
CA ILE A 152 13.35 -7.42 -6.96
C ILE A 152 14.67 -7.96 -6.40
N ALA A 153 15.33 -7.27 -5.47
CA ALA A 153 16.59 -7.72 -4.88
C ALA A 153 16.48 -9.10 -4.23
N THR A 154 15.41 -9.34 -3.48
CA THR A 154 15.15 -10.64 -2.82
C THR A 154 15.03 -11.78 -3.84
N ILE A 155 14.23 -11.59 -4.89
CA ILE A 155 13.93 -12.63 -5.88
C ILE A 155 15.10 -12.80 -6.86
N ALA A 156 15.71 -11.71 -7.29
CA ALA A 156 16.86 -11.69 -8.18
C ALA A 156 18.03 -12.47 -7.59
N ARG A 157 18.35 -12.27 -6.30
CA ARG A 157 19.39 -13.03 -5.62
C ARG A 157 19.09 -14.52 -5.55
N ALA A 158 17.84 -14.89 -5.29
CA ALA A 158 17.43 -16.30 -5.29
C ALA A 158 17.53 -16.96 -6.68
N ARG A 159 17.39 -16.17 -7.76
CA ARG A 159 17.42 -16.63 -9.16
C ARG A 159 18.75 -16.39 -9.88
N GLY A 160 19.79 -15.97 -9.17
CA GLY A 160 21.14 -15.81 -9.76
C GLY A 160 21.31 -14.55 -10.61
N TYR A 161 20.58 -13.48 -10.31
CA TYR A 161 20.71 -12.17 -10.94
C TYR A 161 21.34 -11.14 -10.00
N GLU A 162 21.99 -10.15 -10.60
CA GLU A 162 22.42 -8.94 -9.91
C GLU A 162 21.34 -7.85 -10.02
N VAL A 163 21.37 -6.88 -9.11
CA VAL A 163 20.38 -5.80 -9.10
C VAL A 163 21.06 -4.47 -8.87
N THR A 164 20.65 -3.46 -9.64
CA THR A 164 20.99 -2.07 -9.40
C THR A 164 19.72 -1.25 -9.24
N ILE A 165 19.54 -0.62 -8.08
CA ILE A 165 18.43 0.27 -7.79
C ILE A 165 18.87 1.71 -7.91
N ILE A 166 18.19 2.45 -8.78
CA ILE A 166 18.39 3.89 -8.94
C ILE A 166 17.31 4.60 -8.12
N MET A 167 17.71 5.46 -7.20
CA MET A 167 16.78 6.13 -6.29
C MET A 167 17.18 7.58 -5.98
N PRO A 168 16.22 8.46 -5.68
CA PRO A 168 16.46 9.76 -5.08
C PRO A 168 17.38 9.73 -3.85
N ASP A 169 18.19 10.77 -3.67
CA ASP A 169 19.14 10.89 -2.56
C ASP A 169 18.49 11.20 -1.19
N ASP A 170 17.21 11.54 -1.18
CA ASP A 170 16.40 11.88 0.00
C ASP A 170 15.49 10.73 0.49
N VAL A 171 15.70 9.52 -0.03
CA VAL A 171 15.04 8.29 0.42
C VAL A 171 15.49 7.92 1.84
N ALA A 172 14.56 7.37 2.62
CA ALA A 172 14.80 6.93 3.99
C ALA A 172 15.95 5.90 4.08
N GLU A 173 16.86 6.11 5.04
CA GLU A 173 18.09 5.32 5.20
C GLU A 173 17.82 3.84 5.50
N GLU A 174 16.74 3.52 6.20
CA GLU A 174 16.33 2.13 6.47
C GLU A 174 16.12 1.31 5.18
N LYS A 175 15.59 1.93 4.12
CA LYS A 175 15.36 1.26 2.83
C LYS A 175 16.66 1.01 2.09
N VAL A 176 17.57 1.99 2.14
CA VAL A 176 18.91 1.86 1.55
C VAL A 176 19.69 0.73 2.23
N LYS A 177 19.68 0.69 3.57
CA LYS A 177 20.33 -0.38 4.34
C LYS A 177 19.75 -1.75 4.02
N ALA A 178 18.43 -1.87 3.90
CA ALA A 178 17.78 -3.12 3.52
C ALA A 178 18.21 -3.59 2.12
N LEU A 179 18.25 -2.69 1.14
CA LEU A 179 18.67 -3.00 -0.23
C LEU A 179 20.14 -3.45 -0.30
N LEU A 180 21.05 -2.75 0.37
CA LEU A 180 22.46 -3.15 0.44
C LEU A 180 22.62 -4.53 1.12
N ALA A 181 21.88 -4.79 2.19
CA ALA A 181 21.90 -6.08 2.89
C ALA A 181 21.38 -7.24 2.01
N LEU A 182 20.44 -6.95 1.10
CA LEU A 182 19.98 -7.89 0.06
C LEU A 182 20.94 -7.98 -1.14
N GLY A 183 22.08 -7.29 -1.08
CA GLY A 183 23.09 -7.29 -2.13
C GLY A 183 22.70 -6.49 -3.37
N ALA A 184 21.79 -5.52 -3.28
CA ALA A 184 21.57 -4.61 -4.41
C ALA A 184 22.67 -3.54 -4.46
N ASP A 185 23.14 -3.22 -5.67
CA ASP A 185 23.89 -1.99 -5.92
C ASP A 185 22.92 -0.81 -5.91
N ILE A 186 23.37 0.36 -5.44
CA ILE A 186 22.51 1.54 -5.31
C ILE A 186 23.18 2.74 -5.98
N GLU A 187 22.44 3.36 -6.90
CA GLU A 187 22.79 4.64 -7.48
C GLU A 187 21.83 5.71 -6.93
N ARG A 188 22.37 6.64 -6.13
CA ARG A 188 21.59 7.78 -5.62
C ARG A 188 21.65 8.95 -6.60
N VAL A 189 20.49 9.52 -6.92
CA VAL A 189 20.36 10.63 -7.87
C VAL A 189 19.56 11.76 -7.24
N ARG A 190 19.73 12.98 -7.74
CA ARG A 190 18.94 14.12 -7.24
C ARG A 190 17.46 13.95 -7.65
N PRO A 191 16.48 14.26 -6.76
CA PRO A 191 15.08 14.33 -7.14
C PRO A 191 14.84 15.22 -8.37
N ALA A 192 14.10 14.69 -9.34
CA ALA A 192 13.76 15.36 -10.59
C ALA A 192 12.37 14.92 -11.07
N SER A 193 11.73 15.74 -11.89
CA SER A 193 10.43 15.40 -12.50
C SER A 193 10.60 14.33 -13.57
N ILE A 194 9.54 13.57 -13.88
CA ILE A 194 9.60 12.46 -14.84
C ILE A 194 10.04 12.86 -16.26
N VAL A 195 9.89 14.13 -16.64
CA VAL A 195 10.35 14.65 -17.94
C VAL A 195 11.86 14.88 -18.00
N ASP A 196 12.53 14.94 -16.85
CA ASP A 196 13.98 15.06 -16.78
C ASP A 196 14.64 13.71 -17.05
N LYS A 197 15.63 13.67 -17.95
CA LYS A 197 16.41 12.47 -18.27
C LYS A 197 17.17 11.93 -17.05
N LYS A 198 17.52 12.80 -16.09
CA LYS A 198 18.21 12.44 -14.84
C LYS A 198 17.26 11.95 -13.75
N GLN A 199 15.97 11.86 -14.03
CA GLN A 199 15.04 11.26 -13.09
C GLN A 199 15.32 9.76 -12.95
N PHE A 200 15.19 9.23 -11.74
CA PHE A 200 15.66 7.89 -11.37
C PHE A 200 15.09 6.73 -12.22
N VAL A 201 13.87 6.82 -12.74
CA VAL A 201 13.28 5.81 -13.65
C VAL A 201 13.91 5.90 -15.03
N ASN A 202 14.12 7.12 -15.54
CA ASN A 202 14.80 7.33 -16.82
C ASN A 202 16.26 6.88 -16.77
N MET A 203 16.96 7.20 -15.68
CA MET A 203 18.32 6.72 -15.46
C MET A 203 18.38 5.20 -15.35
N ALA A 204 17.46 4.55 -14.63
CA ALA A 204 17.41 3.09 -14.58
C ALA A 204 17.27 2.45 -15.97
N ARG A 205 16.41 3.01 -16.82
CA ARG A 205 16.25 2.59 -18.21
C ARG A 205 17.54 2.76 -19.01
N ASP A 206 18.19 3.92 -18.88
CA ASP A 206 19.43 4.21 -19.60
C ASP A 206 20.59 3.31 -19.13
N ARG A 207 20.70 3.04 -17.83
CA ARG A 207 21.68 2.10 -17.27
C ARG A 207 21.49 0.68 -17.80
N ALA A 208 20.25 0.21 -17.87
CA ALA A 208 19.95 -1.10 -18.44
C ALA A 208 20.37 -1.19 -19.92
N ARG A 209 20.15 -0.12 -20.69
CA ARG A 209 20.54 -0.04 -22.10
C ARG A 209 22.05 0.02 -22.31
N GLN A 210 22.79 0.64 -21.39
CA GLN A 210 24.24 0.80 -21.44
C GLN A 210 24.99 -0.41 -20.86
N PHE A 211 24.31 -1.29 -20.12
CA PHE A 211 24.95 -2.44 -19.50
C PHE A 211 25.61 -3.35 -20.56
N GLY A 212 26.90 -3.63 -20.39
CA GLY A 212 27.70 -4.40 -21.35
C GLY A 212 28.24 -3.60 -22.54
N THR A 213 27.98 -2.29 -22.63
CA THR A 213 28.53 -1.42 -23.69
C THR A 213 29.72 -0.56 -23.22
N GLU A 214 29.80 -0.22 -21.92
CA GLU A 214 30.88 0.63 -21.38
C GLU A 214 32.24 -0.09 -21.28
N ASP A 215 32.26 -1.42 -21.20
CA ASP A 215 33.49 -2.22 -21.20
C ASP A 215 34.24 -2.21 -22.56
N GLU A 216 33.59 -1.78 -23.65
CA GLU A 216 34.22 -1.66 -24.97
C GLU A 216 34.92 -0.32 -25.21
N LEU A 217 34.53 0.74 -24.47
CA LEU A 217 35.04 2.11 -24.70
C LEU A 217 36.16 2.53 -23.73
N ASN A 218 36.27 1.87 -22.57
CA ASN A 218 37.30 2.15 -21.56
C ASN A 218 38.46 1.16 -21.55
N SER A 219 38.54 0.22 -22.50
CA SER A 219 39.70 -0.64 -22.69
C SER A 219 40.87 0.14 -23.34
N SER A 220 41.56 0.96 -22.54
CA SER A 220 42.89 1.45 -22.88
C SER A 220 43.89 0.28 -22.87
N PRO A 221 44.88 0.19 -23.79
CA PRO A 221 45.73 -1.01 -23.97
C PRO A 221 46.78 -1.27 -22.87
N ALA A 222 46.61 -0.72 -21.67
CA ALA A 222 47.66 -0.69 -20.66
C ALA A 222 47.14 -1.07 -19.27
N GLU A 223 46.56 -2.25 -19.13
CA GLU A 223 46.80 -3.12 -17.96
C GLU A 223 46.30 -4.54 -18.27
N GLN A 224 47.23 -5.37 -18.74
CA GLN A 224 47.04 -6.79 -18.98
C GLN A 224 46.65 -7.51 -17.68
N ARG A 225 45.36 -7.87 -17.53
CA ARG A 225 45.02 -9.11 -16.80
C ARG A 225 45.37 -10.27 -17.72
N LYS A 226 46.51 -10.90 -17.43
CA LYS A 226 46.95 -12.14 -18.08
C LYS A 226 45.92 -13.23 -17.84
N HIS A 227 45.61 -13.96 -18.91
CA HIS A 227 44.66 -15.07 -19.01
C HIS A 227 43.20 -14.65 -19.19
N LEU A 228 42.82 -14.43 -20.46
CA LEU A 228 41.60 -14.93 -21.12
C LEU A 228 41.67 -14.51 -22.60
N LEU A 229 41.28 -15.39 -23.51
CA LEU A 229 41.34 -15.20 -24.97
C LEU A 229 40.24 -14.23 -25.45
N PRO A 230 40.45 -13.43 -26.52
CA PRO A 230 39.47 -12.48 -27.01
C PRO A 230 38.48 -13.14 -27.99
N THR A 231 37.19 -12.84 -27.86
CA THR A 231 36.18 -13.09 -28.90
C THR A 231 35.37 -11.82 -29.19
N SER A 232 34.89 -11.75 -30.42
CA SER A 232 34.32 -10.58 -31.09
C SER A 232 32.99 -10.08 -30.52
N SER A 233 32.88 -8.74 -30.49
CA SER A 233 31.73 -7.92 -30.10
C SER A 233 30.45 -8.20 -30.90
N SER A 234 29.34 -8.39 -30.18
CA SER A 234 28.09 -7.63 -30.35
C SER A 234 27.08 -8.04 -29.25
N SER A 235 26.58 -7.12 -28.43
CA SER A 235 25.42 -7.38 -27.55
C SER A 235 24.36 -6.32 -27.76
N VAL A 236 23.21 -6.79 -28.26
CA VAL A 236 22.03 -5.99 -28.59
C VAL A 236 21.20 -5.71 -27.33
N VAL A 237 20.75 -4.46 -27.25
CA VAL A 237 19.88 -3.82 -26.25
C VAL A 237 18.49 -4.47 -26.18
N VAL A 238 17.85 -4.51 -25.00
CA VAL A 238 16.38 -4.66 -24.94
C VAL A 238 15.72 -3.56 -24.11
N THR A 239 15.05 -2.64 -24.83
CA THR A 239 13.73 -2.02 -24.57
C THR A 239 13.55 -0.88 -25.61
N THR A 240 12.59 -0.87 -26.54
CA THR A 240 11.14 -1.07 -26.41
C THR A 240 10.48 -1.26 -27.79
N THR A 241 10.08 -2.48 -28.15
CA THR A 241 8.90 -2.86 -28.98
C THR A 241 8.96 -4.38 -29.10
N ALA A 242 8.34 -5.10 -28.16
CA ALA A 242 8.31 -6.56 -28.14
C ALA A 242 7.62 -7.20 -29.38
N ALA A 243 7.10 -6.40 -30.31
CA ALA A 243 6.58 -6.87 -31.59
C ALA A 243 7.65 -7.02 -32.68
N GLU A 244 8.80 -6.34 -32.59
CA GLU A 244 9.85 -6.43 -33.64
C GLU A 244 10.97 -7.42 -33.31
N ALA A 245 11.17 -7.77 -32.03
CA ALA A 245 12.07 -8.87 -31.64
C ALA A 245 11.49 -10.27 -31.97
N LEU A 246 10.21 -10.36 -32.33
CA LEU A 246 9.59 -11.55 -32.92
C LEU A 246 9.58 -11.50 -34.47
N GLY A 247 10.24 -10.50 -35.07
CA GLY A 247 10.53 -10.42 -36.49
C GLY A 247 11.85 -11.07 -36.90
N VAL A 248 12.47 -11.84 -36.00
CA VAL A 248 13.52 -12.77 -36.41
C VAL A 248 12.79 -13.91 -37.10
N ASP A 249 12.77 -13.87 -38.43
CA ASP A 249 12.66 -15.06 -39.27
C ASP A 249 13.37 -16.22 -38.54
N GLN A 250 12.81 -17.42 -38.56
CA GLN A 250 13.46 -18.63 -38.04
C GLN A 250 14.74 -18.97 -38.85
N ALA A 251 15.69 -18.04 -38.96
CA ALA A 251 17.08 -18.33 -39.15
C ALA A 251 17.49 -19.14 -37.93
N LEU A 252 17.69 -20.44 -38.15
CA LEU A 252 18.30 -21.36 -37.21
C LEU A 252 19.57 -20.69 -36.70
N LEU A 253 19.52 -20.16 -35.48
CA LEU A 253 20.71 -19.68 -34.78
C LEU A 253 21.72 -20.82 -34.84
N ASN A 254 22.95 -20.53 -35.21
CA ASN A 254 23.96 -21.57 -35.15
C ASN A 254 24.26 -21.89 -33.66
N ASN A 255 24.83 -23.07 -33.39
CA ASN A 255 25.07 -23.52 -32.01
C ASN A 255 25.87 -22.50 -31.16
N GLN A 256 26.75 -21.69 -31.77
CA GLN A 256 27.50 -20.66 -31.05
C GLN A 256 26.63 -19.46 -30.69
N GLU A 257 25.73 -19.02 -31.59
CA GLU A 257 24.80 -17.93 -31.32
C GLU A 257 23.75 -18.33 -30.26
N GLU A 258 23.29 -19.58 -30.27
CA GLU A 258 22.42 -20.11 -29.21
C GLU A 258 23.14 -20.18 -27.85
N GLU A 259 24.40 -20.60 -27.85
CA GLU A 259 25.20 -20.68 -26.62
C GLU A 259 25.50 -19.28 -26.07
N GLU A 260 25.93 -18.34 -26.91
CA GLU A 260 26.17 -16.94 -26.51
C GLU A 260 24.88 -16.27 -26.04
N PHE A 261 23.75 -16.52 -26.71
CA PHE A 261 22.44 -16.03 -26.29
C PHE A 261 22.10 -16.46 -24.85
N ARG A 262 22.48 -17.69 -24.48
CA ARG A 262 22.20 -18.30 -23.17
C ARG A 262 23.23 -17.99 -22.09
N THR A 263 24.45 -17.58 -22.42
CA THR A 263 25.53 -17.38 -21.44
C THR A 263 25.93 -15.92 -21.24
N LYS A 264 25.58 -15.01 -22.14
CA LYS A 264 26.01 -13.60 -22.07
C LYS A 264 25.23 -12.80 -20.99
N PRO A 265 25.92 -11.96 -20.19
CA PRO A 265 25.25 -11.02 -19.28
C PRO A 265 24.36 -10.02 -20.02
N ARG A 266 23.19 -9.69 -19.44
CA ARG A 266 22.23 -8.74 -20.00
C ARG A 266 21.78 -7.71 -18.96
N GLY A 267 21.50 -6.49 -19.42
CA GLY A 267 20.84 -5.47 -18.62
C GLY A 267 19.33 -5.53 -18.87
N PHE A 268 18.55 -5.70 -17.82
CA PHE A 268 17.08 -5.74 -17.90
C PHE A 268 16.47 -4.61 -17.09
N PHE A 269 15.66 -3.77 -17.72
CA PHE A 269 14.89 -2.74 -17.02
C PHE A 269 13.50 -3.27 -16.66
N ALA A 270 13.21 -3.40 -15.36
CA ALA A 270 11.97 -4.01 -14.90
C ALA A 270 10.71 -3.19 -15.24
N ASP A 271 10.82 -1.86 -15.21
CA ASP A 271 9.79 -0.89 -15.61
C ASP A 271 8.43 -1.09 -14.91
N GLN A 272 8.40 -1.18 -13.58
CA GLN A 272 7.19 -1.47 -12.81
C GLN A 272 5.95 -0.63 -13.16
N PHE A 273 6.13 0.58 -13.70
CA PHE A 273 5.03 1.49 -14.03
C PHE A 273 4.36 1.12 -15.35
N GLU A 274 5.15 0.78 -16.37
CA GLU A 274 4.66 0.53 -17.73
C GLU A 274 4.56 -0.96 -18.08
N ASN A 275 5.26 -1.83 -17.34
CA ASN A 275 5.27 -3.26 -17.60
C ASN A 275 3.94 -3.93 -17.20
N ARG A 276 3.29 -4.60 -18.16
CA ARG A 276 2.00 -5.27 -17.97
C ARG A 276 2.07 -6.47 -17.02
N SER A 277 3.23 -7.09 -16.84
CA SER A 277 3.45 -8.15 -15.83
C SER A 277 3.01 -7.73 -14.42
N ASN A 278 3.02 -6.43 -14.12
CA ASN A 278 2.49 -5.88 -12.88
C ASN A 278 0.97 -6.08 -12.75
N HIS A 279 0.18 -5.64 -13.74
CA HIS A 279 -1.25 -5.94 -13.82
C HIS A 279 -1.50 -7.46 -13.76
N ASP A 280 -0.79 -8.22 -14.58
CA ASP A 280 -1.06 -9.66 -14.76
C ASP A 280 -0.75 -10.47 -13.49
N ALA A 281 0.25 -10.07 -12.70
CA ALA A 281 0.53 -10.68 -11.38
C ALA A 281 -0.68 -10.64 -10.44
N HIS A 282 -1.49 -9.59 -10.56
CA HIS A 282 -2.66 -9.37 -9.73
C HIS A 282 -3.93 -9.98 -10.34
N PHE A 283 -4.07 -9.93 -11.65
CA PHE A 283 -5.17 -10.57 -12.38
C PHE A 283 -5.12 -12.11 -12.26
N ASP A 284 -3.94 -12.71 -12.47
CA ASP A 284 -3.76 -14.17 -12.43
C ASP A 284 -3.53 -14.71 -10.99
N GLY A 285 -3.17 -13.83 -10.06
CA GLY A 285 -2.79 -14.22 -8.69
C GLY A 285 -3.74 -13.69 -7.62
N THR A 286 -3.62 -12.40 -7.30
CA THR A 286 -4.31 -11.83 -6.13
C THR A 286 -5.84 -11.83 -6.26
N GLY A 287 -6.38 -11.53 -7.45
CA GLY A 287 -7.83 -11.55 -7.72
C GLY A 287 -8.48 -12.92 -7.44
N PRO A 288 -7.99 -14.00 -8.08
CA PRO A 288 -8.48 -15.36 -7.84
C PRO A 288 -8.38 -15.79 -6.37
N GLU A 289 -7.30 -15.43 -5.69
CA GLU A 289 -7.15 -15.72 -4.26
C GLU A 289 -8.24 -15.04 -3.42
N ILE A 290 -8.52 -13.76 -3.67
CA ILE A 290 -9.58 -13.01 -2.97
C ILE A 290 -10.92 -13.67 -3.23
N TRP A 291 -11.26 -13.96 -4.49
CA TRP A 291 -12.52 -14.59 -4.88
C TRP A 291 -12.74 -15.94 -4.19
N ARG A 292 -11.70 -16.78 -4.17
CA ARG A 292 -11.71 -18.08 -3.49
C ARG A 292 -11.90 -17.92 -1.97
N GLN A 293 -11.10 -17.06 -1.34
CA GLN A 293 -11.10 -16.86 0.11
C GLN A 293 -12.41 -16.27 0.65
N THR A 294 -13.15 -15.55 -0.19
CA THR A 294 -14.46 -14.98 0.16
C THR A 294 -15.63 -15.86 -0.27
N SER A 295 -15.34 -16.97 -0.98
CA SER A 295 -16.34 -17.84 -1.62
C SER A 295 -17.26 -17.07 -2.56
N GLY A 296 -16.68 -16.20 -3.38
CA GLY A 296 -17.41 -15.37 -4.35
C GLY A 296 -18.21 -14.22 -3.76
N ARG A 297 -18.20 -14.03 -2.45
CA ARG A 297 -18.96 -12.96 -1.77
C ARG A 297 -18.05 -11.76 -1.55
N VAL A 298 -17.98 -10.85 -2.51
CA VAL A 298 -17.31 -9.55 -2.40
C VAL A 298 -18.22 -8.52 -3.00
N ASP A 299 -18.46 -7.40 -2.32
CA ASP A 299 -19.33 -6.32 -2.80
C ASP A 299 -18.50 -5.12 -3.26
N ALA A 300 -17.32 -4.92 -2.66
CA ALA A 300 -16.38 -3.89 -3.08
C ALA A 300 -14.93 -4.31 -2.89
N PHE A 301 -14.08 -3.88 -3.83
CA PHE A 301 -12.64 -3.92 -3.73
C PHE A 301 -12.06 -2.50 -3.74
N ILE A 302 -11.18 -2.21 -2.79
CA ILE A 302 -10.57 -0.89 -2.62
C ILE A 302 -9.06 -1.02 -2.63
N SER A 303 -8.39 -0.15 -3.39
CA SER A 303 -6.93 -0.04 -3.34
C SER A 303 -6.47 1.35 -3.77
N GLY A 304 -5.39 1.85 -3.17
CA GLY A 304 -4.64 2.94 -3.75
C GLY A 304 -3.84 2.51 -4.96
N ALA A 305 -3.31 3.50 -5.69
CA ALA A 305 -2.53 3.29 -6.89
C ALA A 305 -1.24 4.11 -6.86
N GLY A 306 -0.11 3.44 -7.08
CA GLY A 306 1.14 4.08 -7.49
C GLY A 306 1.40 3.76 -8.96
N THR A 307 1.81 2.51 -9.22
CA THR A 307 1.90 1.97 -10.59
C THR A 307 0.53 1.69 -11.21
N GLY A 308 -0.49 1.38 -10.41
CA GLY A 308 -1.85 1.06 -10.86
C GLY A 308 -2.14 -0.43 -11.03
N GLY A 309 -1.11 -1.29 -11.10
CA GLY A 309 -1.31 -2.71 -11.43
C GLY A 309 -2.17 -3.49 -10.41
N THR A 310 -2.07 -3.17 -9.12
CA THR A 310 -2.89 -3.82 -8.08
C THR A 310 -4.39 -3.56 -8.25
N ILE A 311 -4.80 -2.29 -8.41
CA ILE A 311 -6.21 -1.96 -8.62
C ILE A 311 -6.71 -2.44 -9.99
N ALA A 312 -5.85 -2.34 -11.01
CA ALA A 312 -6.17 -2.77 -12.37
C ALA A 312 -6.41 -4.28 -12.44
N GLY A 313 -5.43 -5.09 -12.00
CA GLY A 313 -5.50 -6.54 -12.13
C GLY A 313 -6.57 -7.17 -11.26
N ILE A 314 -6.64 -6.80 -9.98
CA ILE A 314 -7.66 -7.34 -9.05
C ILE A 314 -9.05 -6.88 -9.48
N GLY A 315 -9.23 -5.59 -9.76
CA GLY A 315 -10.52 -5.06 -10.17
C GLY A 315 -11.02 -5.70 -11.46
N ARG A 316 -10.13 -5.92 -12.43
CA ARG A 316 -10.48 -6.55 -13.72
C ARG A 316 -10.90 -8.00 -13.53
N PHE A 317 -10.17 -8.76 -12.70
CA PHE A 317 -10.54 -10.13 -12.38
C PHE A 317 -11.91 -10.19 -11.70
N LEU A 318 -12.09 -9.41 -10.63
CA LEU A 318 -13.35 -9.42 -9.87
C LEU A 318 -14.56 -9.01 -10.72
N LYS A 319 -14.43 -7.99 -11.58
CA LYS A 319 -15.51 -7.62 -12.51
C LYS A 319 -15.78 -8.66 -13.60
N THR A 320 -14.82 -9.53 -13.92
CA THR A 320 -15.07 -10.67 -14.83
C THR A 320 -15.93 -11.74 -14.15
N GLU A 321 -15.76 -11.93 -12.85
CA GLU A 321 -16.58 -12.87 -12.06
C GLU A 321 -17.96 -12.29 -11.71
N ASN A 322 -18.02 -10.99 -11.39
CA ASN A 322 -19.26 -10.27 -11.11
C ASN A 322 -19.10 -8.77 -11.41
N GLU A 323 -19.77 -8.27 -12.45
CA GLU A 323 -19.69 -6.87 -12.90
C GLU A 323 -20.23 -5.86 -11.86
N ASP A 324 -21.10 -6.30 -10.95
CA ASP A 324 -21.71 -5.46 -9.91
C ASP A 324 -20.73 -5.11 -8.77
N ILE A 325 -19.57 -5.76 -8.70
CA ILE A 325 -18.56 -5.47 -7.68
C ILE A 325 -18.01 -4.06 -7.89
N LEU A 326 -18.04 -3.25 -6.84
CA LEU A 326 -17.48 -1.91 -6.86
C LEU A 326 -15.96 -1.95 -6.76
N VAL A 327 -15.25 -1.29 -7.67
CA VAL A 327 -13.81 -1.07 -7.62
C VAL A 327 -13.55 0.40 -7.32
N VAL A 328 -12.92 0.68 -6.18
CA VAL A 328 -12.78 2.05 -5.66
C VAL A 328 -11.32 2.42 -5.45
N LEU A 329 -10.93 3.57 -5.96
CA LEU A 329 -9.59 4.14 -5.78
C LEU A 329 -9.47 4.85 -4.43
N SER A 330 -8.43 4.51 -3.67
CA SER A 330 -8.00 5.26 -2.47
C SER A 330 -6.78 6.13 -2.79
N ASP A 331 -6.97 7.44 -2.93
CA ASP A 331 -5.91 8.34 -3.39
C ASP A 331 -5.45 9.30 -2.29
N PRO A 332 -4.14 9.39 -1.97
CA PRO A 332 -3.65 10.35 -0.99
C PRO A 332 -3.71 11.78 -1.55
N GLU A 333 -3.72 12.77 -0.66
CA GLU A 333 -3.66 14.17 -1.08
C GLU A 333 -2.42 14.49 -1.93
N GLY A 334 -2.63 15.36 -2.92
CA GLY A 334 -1.60 15.80 -3.85
C GLY A 334 -1.38 14.85 -5.03
N SER A 335 -1.92 13.63 -4.98
CA SER A 335 -2.06 12.84 -6.18
C SER A 335 -3.17 13.38 -7.10
N GLY A 336 -2.92 13.35 -8.41
CA GLY A 336 -3.89 13.72 -9.44
C GLY A 336 -4.89 12.62 -9.78
N LEU A 337 -4.82 11.42 -9.19
CA LEU A 337 -5.61 10.26 -9.64
C LEU A 337 -7.08 10.37 -9.22
N TYR A 338 -7.38 10.88 -8.03
CA TYR A 338 -8.74 11.14 -7.56
C TYR A 338 -9.49 12.01 -8.57
N ASN A 339 -8.88 13.13 -8.99
CA ASN A 339 -9.49 14.03 -9.95
C ASN A 339 -9.56 13.40 -11.35
N LYS A 340 -8.59 12.54 -11.71
CA LYS A 340 -8.65 11.81 -12.97
C LYS A 340 -9.87 10.89 -13.03
N VAL A 341 -10.16 10.17 -11.95
CA VAL A 341 -11.35 9.29 -11.85
C VAL A 341 -12.63 10.12 -11.79
N LYS A 342 -12.70 11.14 -10.94
CA LYS A 342 -13.93 11.89 -10.68
C LYS A 342 -14.34 12.87 -11.78
N TYR A 343 -13.36 13.46 -12.45
CA TYR A 343 -13.57 14.63 -13.30
C TYR A 343 -12.86 14.53 -14.65
N GLY A 344 -12.17 13.41 -14.92
CA GLY A 344 -11.44 13.18 -16.18
C GLY A 344 -10.12 13.95 -16.31
N VAL A 345 -9.78 14.82 -15.35
CA VAL A 345 -8.60 15.70 -15.36
C VAL A 345 -7.60 15.31 -14.28
N MET A 346 -6.31 15.29 -14.61
CA MET A 346 -5.24 14.95 -13.66
C MET A 346 -4.61 16.24 -13.13
N PHE A 347 -5.09 16.70 -11.98
CA PHE A 347 -4.62 17.89 -11.28
C PHE A 347 -4.87 17.71 -9.78
N ASP A 348 -4.03 18.23 -8.89
CA ASP A 348 -4.36 18.38 -7.46
C ASP A 348 -4.23 19.84 -7.01
N ARG A 349 -5.05 20.29 -6.06
CA ARG A 349 -4.97 21.69 -5.57
C ARG A 349 -3.63 22.00 -4.89
N LYS A 350 -2.94 21.00 -4.35
CA LYS A 350 -1.57 21.15 -3.82
C LYS A 350 -0.55 21.42 -4.95
N GLU A 351 -0.92 21.24 -6.22
CA GLU A 351 -0.14 21.65 -7.40
C GLU A 351 -0.41 23.08 -7.86
N ALA A 352 -1.40 23.78 -7.26
CA ALA A 352 -1.59 25.21 -7.51
C ALA A 352 -0.29 25.95 -7.18
N GLU A 353 0.10 26.90 -8.04
CA GLU A 353 1.42 27.54 -8.04
C GLU A 353 1.87 27.95 -6.62
N GLY A 354 2.75 27.13 -6.04
CA GLY A 354 3.26 27.23 -4.68
C GLY A 354 4.78 27.46 -4.66
N THR A 355 5.28 27.97 -3.54
CA THR A 355 6.65 28.52 -3.40
C THR A 355 7.81 27.50 -3.39
N LYS A 356 7.58 26.19 -3.62
CA LYS A 356 8.60 25.16 -3.38
C LYS A 356 9.09 24.47 -4.66
N ARG A 357 10.41 24.25 -4.73
CA ARG A 357 11.18 23.82 -5.92
C ARG A 357 11.64 22.35 -5.91
N ARG A 358 11.09 21.44 -5.08
CA ARG A 358 11.71 20.10 -4.87
C ARG A 358 10.80 18.89 -5.03
N HIS A 359 9.62 18.86 -4.40
CA HIS A 359 8.58 17.83 -4.62
C HIS A 359 7.26 18.53 -4.91
N GLN A 360 6.55 18.08 -5.95
CA GLN A 360 5.28 18.70 -6.37
C GLN A 360 4.14 18.45 -5.37
N VAL A 361 4.33 17.51 -4.44
CA VAL A 361 3.37 17.12 -3.39
C VAL A 361 4.11 16.82 -2.09
N ASP A 362 3.64 17.38 -0.98
CA ASP A 362 4.11 17.11 0.40
C ASP A 362 3.06 16.21 1.07
N THR A 363 3.24 14.89 0.98
CA THR A 363 2.43 13.88 1.72
C THR A 363 3.36 12.93 2.46
N VAL A 364 2.95 12.48 3.65
CA VAL A 364 3.64 11.43 4.41
C VAL A 364 3.27 10.02 3.98
N VAL A 365 2.30 9.89 3.06
CA VAL A 365 1.91 8.61 2.48
C VAL A 365 2.92 8.20 1.41
N GLU A 366 3.33 6.94 1.44
CA GLU A 366 4.33 6.41 0.52
C GLU A 366 3.79 5.18 -0.23
N GLY A 367 4.26 5.00 -1.46
CA GLY A 367 3.95 3.82 -2.29
C GLY A 367 2.65 3.92 -3.10
N ILE A 368 1.83 4.93 -2.87
CA ILE A 368 0.63 5.29 -3.66
C ILE A 368 0.60 6.80 -3.90
N GLY A 369 -0.15 7.23 -4.90
CA GLY A 369 -0.23 8.62 -5.34
C GLY A 369 0.80 8.95 -6.43
N ILE A 370 0.32 9.48 -7.56
CA ILE A 370 1.15 9.91 -8.69
C ILE A 370 0.44 10.99 -9.52
N ASN A 371 1.21 11.81 -10.25
CA ASN A 371 0.71 12.91 -11.10
C ASN A 371 0.99 12.66 -12.59
N ARG A 372 0.99 11.39 -12.99
CA ARG A 372 1.02 10.96 -14.40
C ARG A 372 0.16 9.70 -14.56
N LEU A 373 -0.38 9.49 -15.75
CA LEU A 373 -1.04 8.24 -16.10
C LEU A 373 0.04 7.22 -16.50
N THR A 374 0.02 6.06 -15.85
CA THR A 374 0.86 4.90 -16.19
C THR A 374 0.04 3.95 -17.06
N HIS A 375 0.71 3.11 -17.85
CA HIS A 375 0.02 2.10 -18.66
C HIS A 375 -0.85 1.17 -17.78
N ASN A 376 -0.30 0.70 -16.64
CA ASN A 376 -1.05 -0.15 -15.73
C ASN A 376 -2.30 0.53 -15.13
N LEU A 377 -2.24 1.83 -14.82
CA LEU A 377 -3.42 2.55 -14.31
C LEU A 377 -4.45 2.82 -15.39
N GLU A 378 -4.02 3.06 -16.64
CA GLU A 378 -4.92 3.23 -17.78
C GLU A 378 -5.84 2.02 -17.96
N LEU A 379 -5.32 0.79 -17.75
CA LEU A 379 -6.11 -0.44 -17.75
C LEU A 379 -7.21 -0.48 -16.68
N ALA A 380 -7.02 0.24 -15.57
CA ALA A 380 -7.98 0.33 -14.47
C ALA A 380 -9.07 1.39 -14.70
N LEU A 381 -8.80 2.46 -15.46
CA LEU A 381 -9.74 3.58 -15.58
C LEU A 381 -11.17 3.16 -15.96
N PRO A 382 -11.40 2.24 -16.92
CA PRO A 382 -12.76 1.84 -17.29
C PRO A 382 -13.50 1.01 -16.23
N ILE A 383 -12.80 0.46 -15.24
CA ILE A 383 -13.38 -0.41 -14.22
C ILE A 383 -13.49 0.26 -12.84
N ILE A 384 -12.92 1.44 -12.64
CA ILE A 384 -13.01 2.15 -11.37
C ILE A 384 -14.37 2.86 -11.30
N ASP A 385 -15.19 2.44 -10.34
CA ASP A 385 -16.55 2.98 -10.13
C ASP A 385 -16.54 4.26 -9.29
N ASP A 386 -15.57 4.40 -8.38
CA ASP A 386 -15.49 5.55 -7.49
C ASP A 386 -14.05 5.83 -7.01
N ALA A 387 -13.84 7.00 -6.40
CA ALA A 387 -12.58 7.36 -5.75
C ALA A 387 -12.82 8.17 -4.48
N PHE A 388 -11.95 7.97 -3.48
CA PHE A 388 -11.87 8.78 -2.27
C PHE A 388 -10.50 9.41 -2.12
N ARG A 389 -10.48 10.72 -1.83
CA ARG A 389 -9.27 11.41 -1.41
C ARG A 389 -9.06 11.21 0.08
N ILE A 390 -7.85 10.83 0.48
CA ILE A 390 -7.44 10.58 1.86
C ILE A 390 -6.39 11.60 2.29
N THR A 391 -6.66 12.28 3.38
CA THR A 391 -5.72 13.24 3.97
C THR A 391 -4.62 12.54 4.76
N ASP A 392 -3.48 13.22 4.90
CA ASP A 392 -2.39 12.73 5.75
C ASP A 392 -2.84 12.50 7.21
N ALA A 393 -3.69 13.40 7.71
CA ALA A 393 -4.28 13.32 9.05
C ALA A 393 -5.15 12.06 9.22
N GLU A 394 -6.01 11.76 8.24
CA GLU A 394 -6.83 10.54 8.24
C GLU A 394 -5.95 9.28 8.15
N ALA A 395 -4.94 9.27 7.30
CA ALA A 395 -4.04 8.13 7.13
C ALA A 395 -3.23 7.85 8.42
N VAL A 396 -2.64 8.89 9.02
CA VAL A 396 -1.91 8.79 10.29
C VAL A 396 -2.85 8.33 11.40
N SER A 397 -4.02 8.96 11.53
CA SER A 397 -5.02 8.59 12.55
C SER A 397 -5.45 7.13 12.42
N MET A 398 -5.74 6.66 11.20
CA MET A 398 -6.10 5.26 10.93
C MET A 398 -4.98 4.30 11.31
N SER A 399 -3.72 4.63 11.03
CA SER A 399 -2.60 3.79 11.44
C SER A 399 -2.52 3.61 12.97
N ARG A 400 -2.74 4.71 13.73
CA ARG A 400 -2.74 4.67 15.20
C ARG A 400 -3.96 3.94 15.74
N TYR A 401 -5.12 4.15 15.13
CA TYR A 401 -6.38 3.46 15.47
C TYR A 401 -6.24 1.94 15.33
N LEU A 402 -5.65 1.45 14.22
CA LEU A 402 -5.48 0.01 13.97
C LEU A 402 -4.51 -0.66 14.93
N VAL A 403 -3.41 0.02 15.30
CA VAL A 403 -2.52 -0.50 16.35
C VAL A 403 -3.23 -0.58 17.69
N HIS A 404 -3.98 0.48 18.05
CA HIS A 404 -4.67 0.55 19.33
C HIS A 404 -5.80 -0.49 19.46
N ASN A 405 -6.56 -0.74 18.40
CA ASN A 405 -7.79 -1.55 18.46
C ASN A 405 -7.64 -2.97 17.90
N ASP A 406 -6.74 -3.20 16.94
CA ASP A 406 -6.56 -4.51 16.30
C ASP A 406 -5.15 -5.10 16.49
N GLY A 407 -4.18 -4.30 16.98
CA GLY A 407 -2.78 -4.71 17.03
C GLY A 407 -2.12 -4.80 15.65
N LEU A 408 -2.71 -4.16 14.63
CA LEU A 408 -2.22 -4.19 13.25
C LEU A 408 -1.24 -3.04 13.00
N PHE A 409 0.04 -3.37 12.89
CA PHE A 409 1.11 -2.40 12.63
C PHE A 409 1.47 -2.33 11.14
N LEU A 410 0.79 -1.44 10.41
CA LEU A 410 0.81 -1.38 8.95
C LEU A 410 1.45 -0.10 8.40
N GLY A 411 1.84 -0.15 7.12
CA GLY A 411 2.32 1.01 6.38
C GLY A 411 1.21 1.99 5.95
N SER A 412 1.63 3.15 5.46
CA SER A 412 0.76 4.29 5.16
C SER A 412 -0.31 4.01 4.10
N SER A 413 0.05 3.34 3.01
CA SER A 413 -0.90 2.97 1.95
C SER A 413 -2.04 2.05 2.44
N SER A 414 -1.74 1.12 3.37
CA SER A 414 -2.75 0.27 4.01
C SER A 414 -3.72 1.09 4.86
N ALA A 415 -3.22 2.12 5.55
CA ALA A 415 -4.06 3.02 6.33
C ALA A 415 -5.01 3.82 5.41
N CYS A 416 -4.51 4.35 4.28
CA CYS A 416 -5.36 5.04 3.30
C CYS A 416 -6.47 4.15 2.77
N ASN A 417 -6.11 2.94 2.36
CA ASN A 417 -7.04 1.90 1.91
C ASN A 417 -8.18 1.68 2.90
N LEU A 418 -7.85 1.54 4.20
CA LEU A 418 -8.84 1.30 5.24
C LEU A 418 -9.71 2.53 5.55
N VAL A 419 -9.18 3.75 5.43
CA VAL A 419 -10.02 4.97 5.48
C VAL A 419 -11.02 4.97 4.32
N ALA A 420 -10.59 4.60 3.12
CA ALA A 420 -11.49 4.50 1.96
C ALA A 420 -12.58 3.43 2.16
N CYS A 421 -12.29 2.30 2.83
CA CYS A 421 -13.31 1.33 3.23
C CYS A 421 -14.39 1.95 4.13
N VAL A 422 -13.98 2.73 5.13
CA VAL A 422 -14.92 3.44 6.03
C VAL A 422 -15.77 4.43 5.23
N LYS A 423 -15.15 5.24 4.38
CA LYS A 423 -15.85 6.22 3.54
C LYS A 423 -16.85 5.58 2.58
N LEU A 424 -16.49 4.47 1.95
CA LEU A 424 -17.40 3.73 1.06
C LEU A 424 -18.60 3.18 1.84
N ALA A 425 -18.36 2.46 2.94
CA ALA A 425 -19.44 1.89 3.76
C ALA A 425 -20.43 2.98 4.23
N LYS A 426 -19.90 4.14 4.66
CA LYS A 426 -20.71 5.29 5.07
C LYS A 426 -21.48 5.93 3.93
N LYS A 427 -20.86 6.11 2.76
CA LYS A 427 -21.50 6.66 1.57
C LYS A 427 -22.65 5.77 1.10
N MET A 428 -22.45 4.45 1.12
CA MET A 428 -23.44 3.48 0.64
C MET A 428 -24.52 3.16 1.66
N GLY A 429 -24.37 3.61 2.92
CA GLY A 429 -25.29 3.27 4.00
C GLY A 429 -25.30 1.78 4.36
N TRP A 430 -24.25 1.04 4.00
CA TRP A 430 -24.15 -0.40 4.22
C TRP A 430 -24.04 -0.73 5.72
N LYS A 431 -24.81 -1.73 6.16
CA LYS A 431 -24.92 -2.12 7.57
C LYS A 431 -25.14 -3.62 7.80
N ASP A 432 -25.42 -4.38 6.75
CA ASP A 432 -25.89 -5.76 6.88
C ASP A 432 -25.33 -6.65 5.76
N GLY A 433 -24.26 -7.37 6.08
CA GLY A 433 -23.78 -8.50 5.26
C GLY A 433 -22.88 -8.14 4.07
N GLN A 434 -22.71 -6.86 3.72
CA GLN A 434 -21.78 -6.46 2.66
C GLN A 434 -20.32 -6.68 3.08
N ARG A 435 -19.48 -7.01 2.10
CA ARG A 435 -18.06 -7.26 2.28
C ARG A 435 -17.19 -6.38 1.40
N ILE A 436 -16.31 -5.64 2.06
CA ILE A 436 -15.29 -4.80 1.45
C ILE A 436 -13.93 -5.49 1.60
N VAL A 437 -13.23 -5.73 0.50
CA VAL A 437 -11.87 -6.25 0.50
C VAL A 437 -10.90 -5.14 0.13
N THR A 438 -9.78 -5.06 0.84
CA THR A 438 -8.66 -4.19 0.49
C THR A 438 -7.31 -4.89 0.72
N ILE A 439 -6.20 -4.20 0.41
CA ILE A 439 -4.84 -4.72 0.52
C ILE A 439 -4.13 -4.10 1.72
N LEU A 440 -3.53 -4.94 2.56
CA LEU A 440 -2.59 -4.54 3.61
C LEU A 440 -1.17 -4.66 3.03
N CYS A 441 -0.72 -3.58 2.40
CA CYS A 441 0.38 -3.56 1.43
C CYS A 441 1.73 -3.97 2.01
N ASP A 442 2.09 -3.41 3.16
CA ASP A 442 3.39 -3.59 3.81
C ASP A 442 3.32 -3.25 5.32
N HIS A 443 4.39 -3.62 6.03
CA HIS A 443 4.48 -3.46 7.48
C HIS A 443 4.91 -2.04 7.89
N GLY A 444 4.43 -1.58 9.05
CA GLY A 444 4.69 -0.22 9.55
C GLY A 444 6.18 0.09 9.80
N SER A 445 7.00 -0.94 10.03
CA SER A 445 8.45 -0.79 10.28
C SER A 445 9.24 -0.19 9.11
N ARG A 446 8.66 -0.16 7.91
CA ARG A 446 9.27 0.47 6.72
C ARG A 446 9.10 1.98 6.67
N HIS A 447 8.36 2.55 7.62
CA HIS A 447 7.92 3.94 7.61
C HIS A 447 8.26 4.68 8.92
N TYR A 448 9.30 4.23 9.65
CA TYR A 448 9.68 4.80 10.95
C TYR A 448 10.20 6.23 10.86
N SER A 449 10.91 6.59 9.81
CA SER A 449 11.55 7.91 9.70
C SER A 449 10.58 9.07 9.46
N LYS A 450 9.40 8.81 8.88
CA LYS A 450 8.39 9.83 8.51
C LYS A 450 7.01 9.52 9.09
N PHE A 451 6.28 8.54 8.54
CA PHE A 451 4.88 8.25 8.87
C PHE A 451 4.64 7.81 10.33
N TRP A 452 5.63 7.13 10.93
CA TRP A 452 5.63 6.73 12.34
C TRP A 452 6.53 7.61 13.22
N ASN A 453 7.02 8.74 12.71
CA ASN A 453 7.85 9.68 13.46
C ASN A 453 7.02 10.87 13.93
N ASP A 454 6.64 10.88 15.20
CA ASP A 454 5.79 11.94 15.76
C ASP A 454 6.45 13.33 15.72
N GLU A 455 7.79 13.43 15.84
CA GLU A 455 8.51 14.70 15.69
C GLU A 455 8.41 15.22 14.25
N TYR A 456 8.59 14.34 13.26
CA TYR A 456 8.41 14.68 11.86
C TYR A 456 6.98 15.17 11.60
N LEU A 457 5.98 14.43 12.07
CA LEU A 457 4.55 14.76 11.88
C LEU A 457 4.20 16.11 12.50
N HIS A 458 4.64 16.39 13.73
CA HIS A 458 4.44 17.69 14.36
C HIS A 458 5.09 18.83 13.58
N ARG A 459 6.32 18.65 13.07
CA ARG A 459 6.99 19.66 12.22
C ARG A 459 6.28 19.87 10.89
N ALA A 460 5.69 18.82 10.33
CA ALA A 460 4.89 18.87 9.12
C ALA A 460 3.47 19.43 9.35
N GLY A 461 3.09 19.71 10.60
CA GLY A 461 1.75 20.19 10.95
C GLY A 461 0.65 19.15 10.79
N ILE A 462 1.01 17.86 10.79
CA ILE A 462 0.06 16.75 10.63
C ILE A 462 -0.39 16.28 12.01
N PRO A 463 -1.70 16.33 12.32
CA PRO A 463 -2.20 15.93 13.63
C PRO A 463 -2.12 14.42 13.83
N ILE A 464 -1.81 14.02 15.07
CA ILE A 464 -1.79 12.63 15.51
C ILE A 464 -2.97 12.45 16.48
N ASP A 465 -4.17 12.30 15.92
CA ASP A 465 -5.39 12.22 16.71
C ASP A 465 -6.28 11.08 16.23
N ILE A 466 -6.42 10.04 17.06
CA ILE A 466 -7.27 8.86 16.79
C ILE A 466 -8.75 9.26 16.65
N LYS A 467 -9.17 10.38 17.25
CA LYS A 467 -10.56 10.85 17.18
C LYS A 467 -11.02 11.14 15.76
N ILE A 468 -10.12 11.47 14.84
CA ILE A 468 -10.46 11.65 13.42
C ILE A 468 -11.14 10.40 12.85
N VAL A 469 -10.63 9.21 13.19
CA VAL A 469 -11.24 7.94 12.75
C VAL A 469 -12.48 7.61 13.56
N GLU A 470 -12.49 7.87 14.86
CA GLU A 470 -13.69 7.67 15.69
C GLU A 470 -14.86 8.54 15.19
N ASP A 471 -14.60 9.79 14.85
CA ASP A 471 -15.57 10.72 14.28
C ASP A 471 -16.04 10.25 12.91
N LEU A 472 -15.13 9.76 12.06
CA LEU A 472 -15.49 9.18 10.76
C LEU A 472 -16.40 7.94 10.91
N LEU A 473 -16.12 7.09 11.90
CA LEU A 473 -16.92 5.91 12.22
C LEU A 473 -18.28 6.27 12.85
N ASN A 474 -18.36 7.36 13.61
CA ASN A 474 -19.58 7.81 14.28
C ASN A 474 -20.44 8.75 13.41
N ALA A 475 -19.87 9.33 12.35
CA ALA A 475 -20.59 10.18 11.42
C ALA A 475 -21.83 9.46 10.88
N PRO A 476 -22.98 10.15 10.76
CA PRO A 476 -24.15 9.57 10.12
C PRO A 476 -23.79 9.14 8.69
N SER A 477 -24.30 7.99 8.25
CA SER A 477 -24.23 7.60 6.84
C SER A 477 -24.84 8.71 5.99
N ALA A 478 -24.30 8.94 4.79
CA ALA A 478 -24.88 9.90 3.87
C ALA A 478 -26.31 9.44 3.55
N THR A 479 -27.30 10.09 4.16
CA THR A 479 -28.73 9.87 3.90
C THR A 479 -29.08 10.42 2.52
N GLU A 480 -29.96 9.71 1.81
CA GLU A 480 -30.57 10.03 0.51
C GLU A 480 -30.89 11.51 0.28
#